data_AF-A0A1F3SP26-F1
#
_entry.id   AF-A0A1F3SP26-F1
#
_cell.length_a   1.000
_cell.length_b   1.000
_cell.length_c   1.000
_cell.angle_alpha   90.00
_cell.angle_beta   90.00
_cell.angle_gamma   90.00
#
_symmetry.space_group_name_H-M   'P 1'
#
loop_
_entity.id
_entity.type
_entity.pdbx_description
1 polymer ?
#
loop_
_entity_poly.entity_id
_entity_poly.type
_entity_poly.pdbx_seq_one_letter_code
_entity_poly.pdbx_strand_id
1 'polypeptide(L)'
;MYRLWQLLVFVFIIILVIKSQAEYRAFELKIEDAQTGKFQTVFSNLDHLQYSRYYVLAKNESISYVDSWMCYENMSGFKSVCRKPDTNIQPASTVLKPNSN
;
A
#
# COMPACT_ATOMS: atom_id res chain seq x y z
N MET A 1 -9.94 28.35 -35.29
CA MET A 1 -10.67 27.09 -35.03
C MET A 1 -9.74 25.95 -34.57
N TYR A 2 -8.61 25.67 -35.24
CA TYR A 2 -7.70 24.57 -34.88
C TYR A 2 -7.09 24.66 -33.45
N ARG A 3 -6.77 25.87 -32.97
CA ARG A 3 -6.21 26.08 -31.62
C ARG A 3 -7.20 25.79 -30.49
N LEU A 4 -8.50 26.03 -30.71
CA LEU A 4 -9.55 25.69 -29.74
C LEU A 4 -9.72 24.17 -29.63
N TRP A 5 -9.64 23.48 -30.77
CA TRP A 5 -9.73 22.02 -30.83
C TRP A 5 -8.54 21.34 -30.16
N GLN A 6 -7.31 21.85 -30.35
CA GLN A 6 -6.12 21.36 -29.65
C GLN A 6 -6.26 21.46 -28.12
N LEU A 7 -6.79 22.57 -27.60
CA LEU A 7 -7.03 22.72 -26.16
C LEU A 7 -8.08 21.73 -25.66
N LEU A 8 -9.17 21.51 -26.40
CA LEU A 8 -10.19 20.53 -26.04
C LEU A 8 -9.64 19.10 -26.01
N VAL A 9 -8.81 18.72 -26.98
CA VAL A 9 -8.15 17.41 -27.02
C VAL A 9 -7.20 17.26 -25.83
N PHE A 10 -6.42 18.30 -25.51
CA PHE A 10 -5.49 18.27 -24.38
C PHE A 10 -6.21 18.14 -23.03
N VAL A 11 -7.30 18.90 -22.83
CA VAL A 11 -8.15 18.80 -21.63
C VAL A 11 -8.79 17.42 -21.53
N PHE A 12 -9.27 16.86 -22.65
CA PHE A 12 -9.85 15.51 -22.69
C PHE A 12 -8.84 14.44 -22.26
N ILE A 13 -7.59 14.53 -22.73
CA ILE A 13 -6.51 13.62 -22.31
C ILE A 13 -6.25 13.74 -20.80
N ILE A 14 -6.21 14.96 -20.25
CA ILE A 14 -5.99 15.16 -18.81
C ILE A 14 -7.10 14.50 -17.98
N ILE A 15 -8.36 14.62 -18.40
CA ILE A 15 -9.51 14.04 -17.67
C ILE A 15 -9.42 12.50 -17.60
N LEU A 16 -8.91 11.84 -18.64
CA LEU A 16 -8.75 10.39 -18.67
C LEU A 16 -7.68 9.89 -17.67
N VAL A 17 -6.66 10.69 -17.39
CA VAL A 17 -5.55 10.29 -16.48
C VAL A 17 -5.97 10.29 -15.01
N ILE A 18 -6.98 11.08 -14.62
CA ILE A 18 -7.37 11.25 -13.20
C ILE A 18 -8.12 10.02 -12.64
N LYS A 19 -8.52 9.06 -13.50
CA LYS A 19 -9.31 7.88 -13.11
C LYS A 19 -8.48 6.64 -12.77
N SER A 20 -7.14 6.69 -12.84
CA SER A 20 -6.33 5.55 -12.43
C SER A 20 -6.26 5.46 -10.91
N GLN A 21 -6.89 4.44 -10.34
CA GLN A 21 -6.67 4.04 -8.96
C GLN A 21 -5.63 2.93 -8.95
N ALA A 22 -4.47 3.20 -8.36
CA ALA A 22 -3.39 2.23 -8.28
C ALA A 22 -3.62 1.28 -7.10
N GLU A 23 -3.54 -0.03 -7.35
CA GLU A 23 -3.36 -1.01 -6.29
C GLU A 23 -1.93 -0.93 -5.76
N TYR A 24 -1.77 -1.06 -4.45
CA TYR A 24 -0.45 -1.07 -3.81
C TYR A 24 -0.46 -2.00 -2.60
N ARG A 25 0.74 -2.35 -2.14
CA ARG A 25 0.92 -3.18 -0.95
C ARG A 25 1.16 -2.30 0.27
N ALA A 26 0.40 -2.53 1.33
CA ALA A 26 0.63 -1.95 2.64
C ALA A 26 1.39 -2.95 3.52
N PHE A 27 2.28 -2.43 4.34
CA PHE A 27 3.13 -3.18 5.26
C PHE A 27 2.91 -2.70 6.69
N GLU A 28 2.77 -3.65 7.60
CA GLU A 28 2.84 -3.44 9.04
C GLU A 28 4.27 -3.75 9.48
N LEU A 29 4.94 -2.73 10.00
CA LEU A 29 6.34 -2.78 10.41
C LEU A 29 6.41 -2.54 11.91
N LYS A 30 7.28 -3.27 12.61
CA LYS A 30 7.60 -3.03 14.01
C LYS A 30 8.97 -2.37 14.08
N ILE A 31 9.03 -1.17 14.65
CA ILE A 31 10.28 -0.49 14.99
C ILE A 31 10.48 -0.66 16.49
N GLU A 32 11.61 -1.23 16.89
CA GLU A 32 11.91 -1.57 18.28
C GLU A 32 13.28 -1.01 18.68
N ASP A 33 13.31 -0.32 19.81
CA ASP A 33 14.53 0.19 20.43
C ASP A 33 15.14 -0.89 21.34
N ALA A 34 16.33 -1.36 20.95
CA ALA A 34 17.04 -2.41 21.67
C ALA A 34 17.47 -2.01 23.09
N GLN A 35 17.56 -0.71 23.42
CA GLN A 35 17.93 -0.27 24.76
C GLN A 35 16.75 -0.20 25.72
N THR A 36 15.59 0.26 25.24
CA THR A 36 14.42 0.46 26.10
C THR A 36 13.41 -0.69 26.03
N GLY A 37 13.52 -1.56 25.02
CA GLY A 37 12.53 -2.59 24.72
C GLY A 37 11.17 -2.04 24.26
N LYS A 38 11.10 -0.72 24.01
CA LYS A 38 9.89 -0.08 23.49
C LYS A 38 9.79 -0.35 22.00
N PHE A 39 8.57 -0.57 21.54
CA PHE A 39 8.29 -0.72 20.13
C PHE A 39 7.10 0.14 19.71
N GLN A 40 7.10 0.48 18.43
CA GLN A 40 5.99 1.13 17.76
C GLN A 40 5.65 0.39 16.47
N THR A 41 4.37 0.37 16.14
CA THR A 41 3.87 -0.16 14.88
C THR A 41 3.75 0.97 13.87
N VAL A 42 4.31 0.78 12.69
CA VAL A 42 4.25 1.73 11.58
C VAL A 42 3.60 1.06 10.38
N PHE A 43 2.68 1.77 9.73
CA PHE A 43 2.08 1.36 8.48
C PHE A 43 2.72 2.12 7.32
N SER A 44 3.19 1.39 6.31
CA SER A 44 3.96 1.96 5.21
C SER A 44 3.65 1.26 3.88
N ASN A 45 3.88 1.96 2.77
CA ASN A 45 3.86 1.39 1.42
C ASN A 45 5.24 0.81 1.02
N LEU A 46 6.22 0.90 1.92
CA LEU A 46 7.58 0.40 1.78
C LEU A 46 7.77 -0.79 2.73
N ASP A 47 8.41 -1.85 2.26
CA ASP A 47 8.80 -2.98 3.11
C ASP A 47 9.91 -2.59 4.11
N HIS A 48 10.22 -3.45 5.09
CA HIS A 48 11.23 -3.19 6.11
C HIS A 48 12.65 -2.90 5.55
N LEU A 49 13.03 -3.49 4.41
CA LEU A 49 14.32 -3.26 3.76
C LEU A 49 14.35 -1.94 3.02
N GLN A 50 13.23 -1.57 2.38
CA GLN A 50 13.08 -0.30 1.69
C GLN A 50 12.94 0.86 2.68
N TYR A 51 12.16 0.69 3.75
CA TYR A 51 11.87 1.72 4.73
C TYR A 51 13.16 2.33 5.32
N SER A 52 14.12 1.49 5.68
CA SER A 52 15.43 1.94 6.21
C SER A 52 16.27 2.74 5.22
N ARG A 53 15.97 2.66 3.91
CA ARG A 53 16.64 3.47 2.87
C ARG A 53 16.05 4.87 2.73
N TYR A 54 14.79 5.05 3.11
CA TYR A 54 14.08 6.33 2.99
C TYR A 54 13.92 7.06 4.34
N TYR A 55 13.84 6.31 5.44
CA TYR A 55 13.66 6.83 6.79
C TYR A 55 14.83 6.40 7.67
N VAL A 56 15.46 7.39 8.30
CA VAL A 56 16.57 7.14 9.23
C VAL A 56 16.01 6.56 10.53
N LEU A 57 16.49 5.37 10.89
CA LEU A 57 16.25 4.76 12.20
C LEU A 57 17.29 5.27 13.20
N ALA A 58 16.92 5.38 14.49
CA ALA A 58 17.90 5.68 15.51
C ALA A 58 18.94 4.54 15.62
N LYS A 59 20.12 4.84 16.17
CA LYS A 59 21.26 3.90 16.22
C LYS A 59 20.93 2.56 16.91
N ASN A 60 19.99 2.56 17.86
CA ASN A 60 19.57 1.37 18.60
C ASN A 60 18.19 0.85 18.16
N GLU A 61 17.59 1.46 17.14
CA GLU A 61 16.33 1.01 16.59
C GLU A 61 16.57 -0.05 15.52
N SER A 62 15.73 -1.07 15.54
CA SER A 62 15.66 -2.09 14.50
C SER A 62 14.26 -2.10 13.91
N ILE A 63 14.16 -2.41 12.62
CA ILE A 63 12.89 -2.55 11.93
C ILE A 63 12.68 -4.00 11.50
N SER A 64 11.47 -4.51 11.73
CA SER A 64 11.08 -5.86 11.36
C SER A 64 9.73 -5.87 10.65
N TYR A 65 9.57 -6.84 9.75
CA TYR A 65 8.30 -7.11 9.08
C TYR A 65 7.35 -7.83 10.04
N VAL A 66 6.10 -7.37 10.11
CA VAL A 66 5.03 -8.03 10.86
C VAL A 66 4.05 -8.68 9.89
N ASP A 67 3.46 -7.90 8.99
CA ASP A 67 2.45 -8.39 8.05
C ASP A 67 2.34 -7.47 6.81
N SER A 68 1.61 -7.92 5.78
CA SER A 68 1.26 -7.10 4.61
C SER A 68 -0.07 -7.51 4.00
N TRP A 69 -0.75 -6.52 3.40
CA TRP A 69 -1.98 -6.74 2.65
C TRP A 69 -2.01 -5.90 1.38
N MET A 70 -2.84 -6.33 0.43
CA MET A 70 -3.11 -5.56 -0.77
C MET A 70 -4.18 -4.51 -0.49
N CYS A 71 -3.89 -3.29 -0.92
CA CYS A 71 -4.84 -2.19 -0.98
C CYS A 71 -5.52 -2.21 -2.35
N TYR A 72 -6.73 -2.75 -2.40
CA TYR A 72 -7.57 -2.72 -3.59
C TYR A 72 -8.29 -1.36 -3.70
N GLU A 73 -8.41 -0.84 -4.93
CA GLU A 73 -9.26 0.32 -5.29
C GLU A 73 -9.25 1.53 -4.31
N ASN A 74 -8.05 2.03 -3.96
CA ASN A 74 -7.83 3.18 -3.06
C ASN A 74 -8.83 3.28 -1.88
N MET A 75 -9.03 2.18 -1.14
CA MET A 75 -9.81 2.18 0.11
C MET A 75 -9.12 2.94 1.27
N SER A 76 -8.16 3.81 0.97
CA SER A 76 -7.42 4.56 1.99
C SER A 76 -8.27 5.63 2.69
N GLY A 77 -9.40 6.06 2.10
CA GLY A 77 -10.27 7.08 2.68
C GLY A 77 -9.50 8.37 2.98
N PHE A 78 -8.68 8.83 2.03
CA PHE A 78 -7.77 9.99 2.14
C PHE A 78 -6.55 9.80 3.06
N LYS A 79 -6.25 8.57 3.49
CA LYS A 79 -5.03 8.25 4.24
C LYS A 79 -3.87 7.89 3.29
N SER A 80 -2.64 7.97 3.77
CA SER A 80 -1.44 7.59 3.01
C SER A 80 -1.33 6.08 2.75
N VAL A 81 -1.96 5.26 3.61
CA VAL A 81 -1.93 3.78 3.57
C VAL A 81 -3.34 3.26 3.88
N CYS A 82 -3.80 2.23 3.18
CA CYS A 82 -5.11 1.62 3.46
C CYS A 82 -5.09 0.82 4.77
N ARG A 83 -6.27 0.68 5.41
CA ARG A 83 -6.41 -0.11 6.63
C ARG A 83 -6.27 -1.60 6.34
N LYS A 84 -5.69 -2.34 7.29
CA LYS A 84 -5.67 -3.80 7.30
C LYS A 84 -7.10 -4.36 7.24
N PRO A 85 -7.42 -5.30 6.33
CA PRO A 85 -8.73 -5.93 6.30
C PRO A 85 -8.96 -6.74 7.58
N ASP A 86 -10.17 -6.69 8.11
CA ASP A 86 -10.53 -7.46 9.30
C ASP A 86 -10.52 -8.97 8.94
N THR A 87 -9.79 -9.78 9.70
CA THR A 87 -9.51 -11.21 9.41
C THR A 87 -10.74 -12.13 9.50
N ASN A 88 -11.94 -11.57 9.67
CA ASN A 88 -13.20 -12.33 9.74
C ASN A 88 -13.82 -12.61 8.36
N ILE A 89 -13.10 -12.28 7.28
CA ILE A 89 -13.49 -12.62 5.91
C ILE A 89 -12.64 -13.82 5.48
N GLN A 90 -13.27 -14.99 5.42
CA GLN A 90 -12.67 -16.22 4.91
C GLN A 90 -11.93 -15.97 3.59
N PRO A 91 -10.69 -16.46 3.43
CA PRO A 91 -9.96 -16.31 2.17
C PRO A 91 -10.76 -16.98 1.05
N ALA A 92 -10.98 -16.24 -0.04
CA ALA A 92 -11.56 -16.72 -1.29
C ALA A 92 -10.60 -17.69 -2.04
N SER A 93 -10.11 -18.72 -1.35
CA SER A 93 -9.26 -19.78 -1.90
C SER A 93 -10.01 -21.09 -2.12
N THR A 94 -11.35 -21.09 -2.08
CA THR A 94 -12.16 -22.28 -2.42
C THR A 94 -12.68 -22.23 -3.86
N VAL A 95 -11.83 -21.92 -4.83
CA VAL A 95 -12.07 -22.29 -6.24
C VAL A 95 -10.75 -22.77 -6.81
N LEU A 96 -10.41 -24.03 -6.55
CA LEU A 96 -9.64 -24.94 -7.40
C LEU A 96 -9.49 -26.23 -6.59
N LYS A 97 -10.59 -26.99 -6.48
CA LYS A 97 -10.48 -28.43 -6.19
C LYS A 97 -10.30 -29.10 -7.55
N PRO A 98 -9.14 -29.69 -7.88
CA PRO A 98 -9.04 -30.53 -9.06
C PRO A 98 -9.91 -31.77 -8.81
N ASN A 99 -10.92 -31.96 -9.65
CA ASN A 99 -11.70 -33.18 -9.69
C ASN A 99 -10.80 -34.30 -10.23
N SER A 100 -10.42 -35.26 -9.39
CA SER A 100 -9.85 -36.53 -9.83
C SER A 100 -10.98 -37.55 -9.82
N ASN A 101 -11.49 -37.86 -11.01
CA ASN A 101 -12.20 -39.12 -11.27
C ASN A 101 -11.19 -40.23 -11.52
#